data_AF-A0A553ZQ93-F1
#
_entry.id   AF-A0A553ZQ93-F1
#
_cell.length_a   1.000
_cell.length_b   1.000
_cell.length_c   1.000
_cell.angle_alpha   90.00
_cell.angle_beta   90.00
_cell.angle_gamma   90.00
#
_symmetry.space_group_name_H-M   'P 1'
#
loop_
_entity.id
_entity.type
_entity.pdbx_description
1 polymer ?
#
loop_
_entity_poly.entity_id
_entity_poly.type
_entity_poly.pdbx_seq_one_letter_code
_entity_poly.pdbx_strand_id
1 'polypeptide(L)'
;MTHDFGFRLALEMGHHFGLPTDRWPASAGPTASFFTIVVNVLEDQERAAQWFEAARRAHHQAASAATVGSYQFSFHDLLEMELDNMRRGPELVFRAAWAALTAPYGFVRGDGVDTWDVYLDCAARACRRSTDRRGVTTSIVEPAP
;
A
#
# COMPACT_ATOMS: atom_id res chain seq x y z
N MET A 1 10.76 -11.98 5.88
CA MET A 1 10.57 -11.15 7.09
C MET A 1 10.39 -9.68 6.71
N THR A 2 9.24 -9.14 7.08
CA THR A 2 8.65 -7.82 6.77
C THR A 2 8.89 -6.78 7.88
N HIS A 3 9.87 -7.04 8.76
CA HIS A 3 9.97 -6.42 10.09
C HIS A 3 10.08 -4.89 10.09
N ASP A 4 10.57 -4.29 9.00
CA ASP A 4 10.76 -2.84 8.92
C ASP A 4 9.66 -2.11 8.13
N PHE A 5 8.62 -2.79 7.64
CA PHE A 5 7.57 -2.10 6.87
C PHE A 5 6.85 -1.04 7.68
N GLY A 6 6.35 -1.39 8.88
CA GLY A 6 5.59 -0.45 9.72
C GLY A 6 6.41 0.80 10.09
N PHE A 7 7.69 0.61 10.44
CA PHE A 7 8.60 1.73 10.70
C PHE A 7 8.81 2.61 9.47
N ARG A 8 9.04 2.02 8.30
CA ARG A 8 9.23 2.79 7.05
C ARG A 8 7.97 3.50 6.60
N LEU A 9 6.80 2.87 6.77
CA LEU A 9 5.53 3.51 6.51
C LEU A 9 5.34 4.74 7.43
N ALA A 10 5.68 4.62 8.72
CA ALA A 10 5.65 5.75 9.64
C ALA A 10 6.60 6.89 9.21
N LEU A 11 7.79 6.57 8.72
CA LEU A 11 8.71 7.57 8.16
C LEU A 11 8.13 8.27 6.92
N GLU A 12 7.57 7.52 5.97
CA GLU A 12 6.95 8.10 4.76
C GLU A 12 5.75 8.98 5.11
N MET A 13 4.89 8.54 6.04
CA MET A 13 3.79 9.35 6.54
C MET A 13 4.28 10.60 7.28
N GLY A 14 5.36 10.49 8.07
CA GLY A 14 5.96 11.64 8.75
C GLY A 14 6.59 12.67 7.81
N HIS A 15 7.12 12.23 6.66
CA HIS A 15 7.57 13.15 5.61
C HIS A 15 6.40 13.92 4.97
N HIS A 16 5.19 13.36 4.98
CA HIS A 16 4.01 13.99 4.38
C HIS A 16 3.20 14.83 5.38
N PHE A 17 2.83 14.25 6.53
CA PHE A 17 2.00 14.88 7.56
C PHE A 17 2.80 15.67 8.61
N GLY A 18 4.14 15.55 8.59
CA GLY A 18 5.03 16.10 9.62
C GLY A 18 5.40 15.06 10.68
N LEU A 19 6.55 15.24 11.34
CA LEU A 19 7.04 14.30 12.35
C LEU A 19 6.17 14.19 13.63
N PRO A 20 5.56 15.28 14.14
CA PRO A 20 4.67 15.17 15.30
C PRO A 20 3.39 14.42 14.93
N THR A 21 3.21 13.23 15.52
CA THR A 21 2.08 12.33 15.20
C THR A 21 0.74 12.83 15.76
N ASP A 22 0.75 13.81 16.68
CA ASP A 22 -0.45 14.46 17.23
C ASP A 22 -1.23 15.26 16.17
N ARG A 23 -0.60 15.57 15.03
CA ARG A 23 -1.20 16.30 13.91
C ARG A 23 -1.61 15.42 12.74
N TRP A 24 -1.38 14.12 12.83
CA TRP A 24 -1.74 13.19 11.76
C TRP A 24 -3.26 13.04 11.68
N PRO A 25 -3.79 12.68 10.50
CA PRO A 25 -5.20 12.33 10.40
C PRO A 25 -5.53 11.15 11.32
N ALA A 26 -6.73 11.15 11.90
CA ALA A 26 -7.14 10.12 12.86
C ALA A 26 -7.11 8.70 12.25
N SER A 27 -7.28 8.59 10.93
CA SER A 27 -7.19 7.32 10.20
C SER A 27 -5.76 6.79 10.02
N ALA A 28 -4.71 7.56 10.29
CA ALA A 28 -3.34 7.17 9.96
C ALA A 28 -2.88 5.91 10.70
N GLY A 29 -3.13 5.83 12.01
CA GLY A 29 -2.79 4.66 12.82
C GLY A 29 -3.52 3.38 12.40
N PRO A 30 -4.87 3.41 12.30
CA PRO A 30 -5.64 2.29 11.76
C PRO A 30 -5.17 1.86 10.36
N THR A 31 -5.01 2.80 9.43
CA THR A 31 -4.56 2.51 8.05
C THR A 31 -3.20 1.82 8.03
N ALA A 32 -2.23 2.30 8.83
CA ALA A 32 -0.92 1.70 8.92
C ALA A 32 -0.96 0.23 9.39
N SER A 33 -1.88 -0.08 10.31
CA SER A 33 -2.08 -1.44 10.82
C SER A 33 -2.61 -2.37 9.73
N PHE A 34 -3.61 -1.92 8.98
CA PHE A 34 -4.17 -2.67 7.85
C PHE A 34 -3.15 -2.90 6.73
N PHE A 35 -2.36 -1.89 6.37
CA PHE A 35 -1.31 -2.04 5.35
C PHE A 35 -0.20 -3.00 5.80
N THR A 36 0.09 -3.04 7.09
CA THR A 36 1.03 -4.03 7.64
C THR A 36 0.48 -5.46 7.48
N ILE A 37 -0.83 -5.67 7.61
CA ILE A 37 -1.48 -6.95 7.34
C ILE A 37 -1.31 -7.34 5.88
N VAL A 38 -1.55 -6.43 4.92
CA VAL A 38 -1.36 -6.69 3.48
C VAL A 38 0.06 -7.23 3.21
N VAL A 39 1.07 -6.52 3.71
CA VAL A 39 2.48 -6.89 3.51
C VAL A 39 2.84 -8.22 4.17
N ASN A 40 2.30 -8.48 5.37
CA ASN A 40 2.52 -9.74 6.08
C ASN A 40 1.84 -10.93 5.40
N VAL A 41 0.61 -10.76 4.92
CA VAL A 41 -0.16 -11.81 4.25
C VAL A 41 0.45 -12.16 2.89
N LEU A 42 0.93 -11.17 2.14
CA LEU A 42 1.54 -11.40 0.84
C LEU A 42 2.97 -11.95 0.94
N GLU A 43 3.63 -11.78 2.08
CA GLU A 43 5.02 -12.17 2.38
C GLU A 43 6.10 -11.63 1.39
N ASP A 44 5.68 -10.78 0.45
CA ASP A 44 6.46 -10.22 -0.63
C ASP A 44 6.17 -8.72 -0.72
N GLN A 45 7.20 -7.91 -0.45
CA GLN A 45 7.07 -6.45 -0.44
C GLN A 45 6.98 -5.87 -1.85
N GLU A 46 7.58 -6.49 -2.86
CA GLU A 46 7.43 -6.02 -4.24
C GLU A 46 6.00 -6.27 -4.72
N ARG A 47 5.46 -7.45 -4.41
CA ARG A 47 4.04 -7.75 -4.65
C ARG A 47 3.12 -6.79 -3.89
N ALA A 48 3.41 -6.49 -2.63
CA ALA A 48 2.63 -5.53 -1.85
C ALA A 48 2.70 -4.12 -2.44
N ALA A 49 3.87 -3.67 -2.93
CA ALA A 49 4.01 -2.39 -3.62
C ALA A 49 3.09 -2.31 -4.85
N GLN A 50 3.06 -3.37 -5.67
CA GLN A 50 2.19 -3.47 -6.84
C GLN A 50 0.70 -3.39 -6.46
N TRP A 51 0.31 -3.99 -5.32
CA TRP A 51 -1.05 -3.92 -4.79
C TRP A 51 -1.44 -2.50 -4.36
N PHE A 52 -0.55 -1.79 -3.67
CA PHE A 52 -0.82 -0.39 -3.29
C PHE A 52 -0.93 0.52 -4.52
N GLU A 53 -0.11 0.30 -5.55
CA GLU A 53 -0.19 1.04 -6.81
C GLU A 53 -1.46 0.72 -7.60
N ALA A 54 -1.92 -0.53 -7.57
CA ALA A 54 -3.19 -0.95 -8.14
C ALA A 54 -4.38 -0.24 -7.48
N ALA A 55 -4.39 -0.18 -6.15
CA ALA A 55 -5.37 0.60 -5.40
C ALA A 55 -5.34 2.07 -5.78
N ARG A 56 -4.17 2.67 -5.97
CA ARG A 56 -4.09 4.08 -6.37
C ARG A 56 -4.68 4.29 -7.76
N ARG A 57 -4.36 3.42 -8.73
CA ARG A 57 -4.95 3.49 -10.08
C ARG A 57 -6.47 3.31 -10.05
N ALA A 58 -6.97 2.33 -9.31
CA ALA A 58 -8.40 2.09 -9.15
C ALA A 58 -9.11 3.29 -8.51
N HIS A 59 -8.48 3.93 -7.51
CA HIS A 59 -9.03 5.13 -6.87
C HIS A 59 -9.13 6.30 -7.85
N HIS A 60 -8.05 6.58 -8.59
CA HIS A 60 -8.02 7.62 -9.61
C HIS A 60 -9.07 7.39 -10.70
N GLN A 61 -9.21 6.15 -11.19
CA GLN A 61 -10.22 5.79 -12.18
C GLN A 61 -11.64 6.02 -11.63
N ALA A 62 -11.93 5.57 -10.41
CA ALA A 62 -13.22 5.80 -9.76
C ALA A 62 -13.54 7.29 -9.58
N ALA A 63 -12.56 8.10 -9.15
CA ALA A 63 -12.71 9.54 -8.99
C ALA A 63 -12.96 10.25 -10.33
N SER A 64 -12.28 9.82 -11.40
CA SER A 64 -12.50 10.36 -12.75
C SER A 64 -13.89 10.04 -13.29
N ALA A 65 -14.37 8.80 -13.10
CA ALA A 65 -15.70 8.37 -13.53
C ALA A 65 -16.82 9.12 -12.78
N ALA A 66 -16.63 9.38 -11.48
CA ALA A 66 -17.54 10.19 -10.68
C ALA A 66 -17.62 11.64 -11.20
N THR A 67 -16.50 12.20 -11.65
CA THR A 67 -16.43 13.57 -12.19
C THR A 67 -17.17 13.69 -13.53
N VAL A 68 -17.11 12.66 -14.38
CA VAL A 68 -17.78 12.62 -15.70
C VAL A 68 -19.24 12.19 -15.59
N GLY A 69 -19.72 11.83 -14.39
CA GLY A 69 -21.09 11.37 -14.16
C GLY A 69 -21.38 9.98 -14.76
N SER A 70 -20.35 9.24 -15.17
CA SER A 70 -20.47 7.88 -15.67
C SER A 70 -20.39 6.90 -14.50
N TYR A 71 -21.54 6.55 -13.93
CA TYR A 71 -21.65 5.49 -12.92
C TYR A 71 -21.48 4.13 -13.58
N GLN A 72 -20.23 3.66 -13.71
CA GLN A 72 -19.99 2.33 -14.27
C GLN A 72 -19.35 1.35 -13.29
N PHE A 73 -18.38 1.77 -12.47
CA PHE A 73 -17.70 0.91 -11.51
C PHE A 73 -17.26 1.67 -10.26
N SER A 74 -17.36 1.03 -9.09
CA SER A 74 -16.85 1.56 -7.82
C SER A 74 -15.34 1.33 -7.68
N PHE A 75 -14.70 1.97 -6.71
CA PHE A 75 -13.30 1.70 -6.34
C PHE A 75 -13.04 0.20 -6.10
N HIS A 76 -13.96 -0.49 -5.42
CA HIS A 76 -13.80 -1.91 -5.10
C HIS A 76 -13.82 -2.77 -6.36
N ASP A 77 -14.73 -2.47 -7.31
CA ASP A 77 -14.85 -3.21 -8.57
C ASP A 77 -13.57 -3.03 -9.42
N LEU A 78 -13.11 -1.79 -9.55
CA LEU A 78 -11.89 -1.47 -10.31
C LEU A 78 -10.64 -2.07 -9.67
N LEU A 79 -10.57 -2.09 -8.34
CA LEU A 79 -9.47 -2.72 -7.63
C LEU A 79 -9.46 -4.24 -7.81
N GLU A 80 -10.62 -4.90 -7.72
CA GLU A 80 -10.73 -6.34 -7.96
C GLU A 80 -10.29 -6.68 -9.40
N MET A 81 -10.70 -5.89 -10.39
CA MET A 81 -10.24 -6.03 -11.78
C MET A 81 -8.72 -5.86 -11.95
N GLU A 82 -8.13 -4.82 -11.34
CA GLU A 82 -6.68 -4.61 -11.38
C GLU A 82 -5.93 -5.80 -10.74
N LEU A 83 -6.42 -6.30 -9.61
CA LEU A 83 -5.75 -7.34 -8.83
C LEU A 83 -5.95 -8.76 -9.37
N ASP A 84 -7.02 -9.05 -10.11
CA ASP A 84 -7.24 -10.39 -10.68
C ASP A 84 -6.11 -10.78 -11.64
N ASN A 85 -5.58 -9.81 -12.39
CA ASN A 85 -4.38 -9.99 -13.23
C ASN A 85 -3.09 -10.27 -12.43
N MET A 86 -3.07 -9.92 -11.14
CA MET A 86 -1.96 -10.13 -10.21
C MET A 86 -2.20 -11.31 -9.25
N ARG A 87 -3.26 -12.08 -9.47
CA ARG A 87 -3.64 -13.20 -8.62
C ARG A 87 -2.60 -14.29 -8.69
N ARG A 88 -1.96 -14.55 -7.54
CA ARG A 88 -0.96 -15.60 -7.35
C ARG A 88 -1.14 -16.24 -5.98
N GLY A 89 -0.97 -17.55 -5.91
CA GLY A 89 -1.07 -18.31 -4.65
C GLY A 89 -2.51 -18.57 -4.19
N PRO A 90 -2.70 -18.96 -2.92
CA PRO A 90 -3.99 -19.41 -2.40
C PRO A 90 -5.05 -18.30 -2.36
N GLU A 91 -6.31 -18.67 -2.59
CA GLU A 91 -7.44 -17.72 -2.57
C GLU A 91 -7.60 -17.00 -1.23
N LEU A 92 -7.35 -17.71 -0.13
CA LEU A 92 -7.42 -17.13 1.21
C LEU A 92 -6.43 -15.96 1.38
N VAL A 93 -5.21 -16.10 0.85
CA VAL A 93 -4.17 -15.06 0.89
C VAL A 93 -4.64 -13.84 0.10
N PHE A 94 -5.17 -14.07 -1.10
CA PHE A 94 -5.72 -12.99 -1.94
C PHE A 94 -6.84 -12.24 -1.23
N ARG A 95 -7.86 -12.95 -0.71
CA ARG A 95 -9.02 -12.34 -0.05
C ARG A 95 -8.64 -11.62 1.24
N ALA A 96 -7.73 -12.17 2.03
CA ALA A 96 -7.25 -11.54 3.26
C ALA A 96 -6.48 -10.23 2.96
N ALA A 97 -5.57 -10.25 1.99
CA ALA A 97 -4.85 -9.05 1.57
C ALA A 97 -5.80 -8.01 0.96
N TRP A 98 -6.78 -8.44 0.15
CA TRP A 98 -7.75 -7.55 -0.48
C TRP A 98 -8.63 -6.87 0.56
N ALA A 99 -9.16 -7.63 1.52
CA ALA A 99 -9.99 -7.11 2.61
C ALA A 99 -9.19 -6.14 3.49
N ALA A 100 -7.94 -6.46 3.81
CA ALA A 100 -7.07 -5.55 4.57
C ALA A 100 -6.77 -4.26 3.80
N LEU A 101 -6.58 -4.33 2.48
CA LEU A 101 -6.32 -3.16 1.65
C LEU A 101 -7.54 -2.24 1.52
N THR A 102 -8.75 -2.79 1.44
CA THR A 102 -9.98 -2.00 1.23
C THR A 102 -10.61 -1.49 2.52
N ALA A 103 -10.42 -2.17 3.65
CA ALA A 103 -11.02 -1.78 4.93
C ALA A 103 -10.78 -0.29 5.30
N PRO A 104 -9.56 0.28 5.13
CA PRO A 104 -9.33 1.68 5.46
C PRO A 104 -10.05 2.68 4.54
N TYR A 105 -10.30 2.31 3.28
CA TYR A 105 -10.93 3.20 2.32
C TYR A 105 -12.30 3.73 2.81
N GLY A 106 -13.04 2.90 3.57
CA GLY A 106 -14.34 3.28 4.12
C GLY A 106 -14.30 4.42 5.15
N PHE A 107 -13.23 4.49 5.96
CA PHE A 107 -13.12 5.47 7.03
C PHE A 107 -12.12 6.60 6.76
N VAL A 108 -11.21 6.45 5.80
CA VAL A 108 -10.28 7.50 5.37
C VAL A 108 -11.00 8.65 4.63
N ARG A 109 -12.16 8.39 4.02
CA ARG A 109 -12.95 9.42 3.31
C ARG A 109 -13.32 10.64 4.17
N GLY A 110 -13.32 10.52 5.49
CA GLY A 110 -13.58 11.63 6.41
C GLY A 110 -12.40 12.60 6.61
N ASP A 111 -11.18 12.19 6.23
CA ASP A 111 -9.95 12.92 6.55
C ASP A 111 -9.47 13.86 5.42
N GLY A 112 -10.22 13.95 4.31
CA GLY A 112 -9.87 14.76 3.14
C GLY A 112 -9.89 13.97 1.83
N VAL A 113 -10.01 14.69 0.71
CA VAL A 113 -10.22 14.10 -0.63
C VAL A 113 -9.01 13.28 -1.10
N ASP A 114 -7.79 13.71 -0.75
CA ASP A 114 -6.54 13.12 -1.26
C ASP A 114 -5.82 12.22 -0.23
N THR A 115 -6.35 12.14 1.00
CA THR A 115 -5.69 11.44 2.12
C THR A 115 -5.48 9.95 1.84
N TRP A 116 -6.38 9.33 1.06
CA TRP A 116 -6.26 7.93 0.67
C TRP A 116 -5.07 7.67 -0.25
N ASP A 117 -4.90 8.48 -1.29
CA ASP A 117 -3.80 8.31 -2.26
C ASP A 117 -2.44 8.55 -1.58
N VAL A 118 -2.38 9.50 -0.64
CA VAL A 118 -1.19 9.73 0.20
C VAL A 118 -0.78 8.48 0.97
N TYR A 119 -1.72 7.78 1.61
CA TYR A 119 -1.40 6.56 2.33
C TYR A 119 -0.87 5.47 1.40
N LEU A 120 -1.52 5.27 0.25
CA LEU A 120 -1.11 4.28 -0.74
C LEU A 120 0.29 4.57 -1.29
N ASP A 121 0.59 5.83 -1.59
CA ASP A 121 1.91 6.25 -2.04
C ASP A 121 2.99 6.02 -0.97
N CYS A 122 2.70 6.36 0.28
CA CYS A 122 3.60 6.09 1.40
C CYS A 122 3.87 4.60 1.56
N ALA A 123 2.83 3.75 1.42
CA ALA A 123 2.96 2.30 1.52
C ALA A 123 3.78 1.69 0.36
N ALA A 124 3.55 2.13 -0.88
CA ALA A 124 4.31 1.71 -2.03
C ALA A 124 5.80 2.08 -1.90
N ARG A 125 6.11 3.32 -1.48
CA ARG A 125 7.49 3.77 -1.21
C ARG A 125 8.14 2.99 -0.07
N ALA A 126 7.40 2.74 1.02
CA ALA A 126 7.89 1.96 2.15
C ALA A 126 8.23 0.52 1.74
N CYS A 127 7.50 -0.07 0.80
CA CYS A 127 7.81 -1.40 0.25
C CYS A 127 9.12 -1.38 -0.58
N ARG A 128 9.23 -0.48 -1.56
CA ARG A 128 10.34 -0.40 -2.52
C ARG A 128 11.70 -0.11 -1.88
N ARG A 129 11.77 0.64 -0.77
CA ARG A 129 13.06 0.90 -0.07
C ARG A 129 13.76 -0.36 0.52
N SER A 130 13.10 -1.52 0.53
CA SER A 130 13.68 -2.78 1.04
C SER A 130 14.39 -3.58 -0.04
N THR A 131 13.85 -3.55 -1.26
CA THR A 131 14.40 -4.27 -2.40
C THR A 131 15.77 -3.71 -2.77
N ASP A 132 15.94 -2.38 -2.72
CA ASP A 132 17.26 -1.73 -2.90
C ASP A 132 18.31 -2.17 -1.87
N ARG A 133 17.92 -2.35 -0.59
CA ARG A 133 18.85 -2.80 0.46
C ARG A 133 19.23 -4.27 0.36
N ARG A 134 18.35 -5.13 -0.18
CA ARG A 134 18.67 -6.55 -0.41
C ARG A 134 19.59 -6.77 -1.63
N GLY A 135 19.57 -5.85 -2.60
CA GLY A 135 20.44 -5.90 -3.78
C GLY A 135 21.92 -5.56 -3.52
N VAL A 136 22.26 -4.95 -2.38
CA VAL A 136 23.62 -4.46 -2.07
C VAL A 136 24.51 -5.50 -1.37
N THR A 137 23.99 -6.68 -0.99
CA THR A 137 24.71 -7.65 -0.14
C THR A 137 25.46 -8.79 -0.86
N THR A 138 25.74 -8.68 -2.16
CA THR A 138 26.57 -9.68 -2.89
C THR A 138 27.64 -9.00 -3.74
N SER A 139 28.63 -8.40 -3.09
CA SER A 139 29.98 -8.24 -3.66
C SER A 139 30.97 -7.91 -2.57
N ILE A 140 31.38 -8.91 -1.78
CA ILE A 140 32.70 -8.89 -1.15
C ILE A 140 33.39 -10.14 -1.67
N VAL A 141 34.15 -9.94 -2.75
CA VAL A 141 35.07 -10.93 -3.29
C VAL A 141 36.22 -11.06 -2.30
N GLU A 142 36.34 -12.23 -1.68
CA GLU A 142 37.48 -12.63 -0.88
C GLU A 142 38.62 -13.04 -1.83
N PRO A 143 39.81 -12.43 -1.77
CA PRO A 143 40.96 -12.94 -2.51
C PRO A 143 41.62 -14.05 -1.69
N ALA A 144 41.73 -15.24 -2.28
CA ALA A 144 42.47 -16.38 -1.75
C ALA A 144 43.62 -16.75 -2.71
N PRO A 145 44.59 -17.55 -2.25
CA PRO A 145 45.54 -17.32 -1.17
C PRO A 145 46.89 -16.77 -1.67
#